data_AF-A0A2V4UZD7-F1
#
_entry.id   AF-A0A2V4UZD7-F1
#
_cell.length_a   1.000
_cell.length_b   1.000
_cell.length_c   1.000
_cell.angle_alpha   90.00
_cell.angle_beta   90.00
_cell.angle_gamma   90.00
#
_symmetry.space_group_name_H-M   'P 1'
#
loop_
_entity.id
_entity.type
_entity.pdbx_description
1 polymer ?
#
loop_
_entity_poly.entity_id
_entity_poly.type
_entity_poly.pdbx_seq_one_letter_code
_entity_poly.pdbx_strand_id
1 'polypeptide(L)'
;MKNKLISLTLVVILLTAFFGFTSDKVFANFRLGYPSEDIEVRPPGLAKGKQTIKVKLKGHAQPRPKTVWTQTDTEIWKATSSKYGTVTTNTFGSGEGAFPLKLTDTTVKDEIDTRNYVPESLTDKKQNPFISKYVQDIVIDDIKYNTGTGSNQTYGIFPGAKPNFRKGSFLVTIETMTGTDRISSGGSTDYKYADMNKDGG
;
A
#
# COMPACT_ATOMS: atom_id res chain seq x y z
N MET A 1 2.07 -30.88 -68.58
CA MET A 1 1.65 -29.59 -67.97
C MET A 1 1.06 -29.75 -66.56
N LYS A 2 0.21 -30.75 -66.30
CA LYS A 2 -0.40 -31.02 -64.97
C LYS A 2 0.63 -31.09 -63.81
N ASN A 3 1.76 -31.78 -64.00
CA ASN A 3 2.77 -31.94 -62.95
C ASN A 3 3.52 -30.63 -62.61
N LYS A 4 3.62 -29.69 -63.57
CA LYS A 4 4.22 -28.36 -63.34
C LYS A 4 3.27 -27.44 -62.56
N LEU A 5 1.95 -27.55 -62.80
CA LEU A 5 0.93 -26.84 -62.03
C LEU A 5 0.89 -27.33 -60.58
N ILE A 6 0.92 -28.65 -60.35
CA ILE A 6 0.89 -29.22 -58.99
C ILE A 6 2.11 -28.75 -58.18
N SER A 7 3.30 -28.76 -58.79
CA SER A 7 4.52 -28.27 -58.15
C SER A 7 4.45 -26.78 -57.81
N LEU A 8 3.90 -25.95 -58.69
CA LEU A 8 3.72 -24.52 -58.43
C LEU A 8 2.74 -24.27 -57.28
N THR A 9 1.61 -25.00 -57.24
CA THR A 9 0.63 -24.87 -56.15
C THR A 9 1.24 -25.27 -54.80
N LEU A 10 2.08 -26.32 -54.78
CA LEU A 10 2.73 -26.77 -53.56
C LEU A 10 3.75 -25.75 -53.02
N VAL A 11 4.49 -25.09 -53.91
CA VAL A 11 5.43 -24.02 -53.54
C VAL A 11 4.70 -22.79 -53.01
N VAL A 12 3.55 -22.43 -53.60
CA VAL A 12 2.73 -21.31 -53.12
C VAL A 12 2.15 -21.59 -51.73
N ILE A 13 1.65 -22.80 -51.47
CA ILE A 13 1.15 -23.21 -50.15
C ILE A 13 2.28 -23.20 -49.11
N LEU A 14 3.47 -23.67 -49.50
CA LEU A 14 4.65 -23.66 -48.62
C LEU A 14 5.09 -22.23 -48.29
N LEU A 15 5.06 -21.32 -49.27
CA LEU A 15 5.38 -19.90 -49.07
C LEU A 15 4.33 -19.19 -48.21
N THR A 16 3.03 -19.46 -48.37
CA THR A 16 2.00 -18.88 -47.50
C THR A 16 2.07 -19.43 -46.09
N ALA A 17 2.46 -20.69 -45.90
CA ALA A 17 2.72 -21.26 -44.59
C ALA A 17 3.97 -20.64 -43.93
N PHE A 18 5.06 -20.42 -44.69
CA PHE A 18 6.30 -19.85 -44.15
C PHE A 18 6.19 -18.34 -43.83
N PHE A 19 5.46 -17.58 -44.65
CA PHE A 19 5.28 -16.13 -44.45
C PHE A 19 4.01 -15.77 -43.64
N GLY A 20 3.09 -16.71 -43.43
CA GLY A 20 1.85 -16.49 -42.68
C GLY A 20 2.01 -16.45 -41.16
N PHE A 21 3.14 -16.92 -40.61
CA PHE A 21 3.43 -16.91 -39.16
C PHE A 21 4.31 -15.73 -38.73
N THR A 22 4.11 -14.55 -39.31
CA THR A 22 4.77 -13.35 -38.78
C THR A 22 4.09 -12.91 -37.48
N SER A 23 4.69 -13.36 -36.38
CA SER A 23 4.83 -12.68 -35.09
C SER A 23 3.56 -12.08 -34.49
N ASP A 24 3.10 -12.68 -33.40
CA ASP A 24 2.24 -12.01 -32.43
C ASP A 24 2.83 -10.63 -32.11
N LYS A 25 2.24 -9.58 -32.68
CA LYS A 25 2.41 -8.24 -32.15
C LYS A 25 1.74 -8.29 -30.79
N VAL A 26 2.52 -8.51 -29.75
CA VAL A 26 2.09 -8.24 -28.37
C VAL A 26 1.95 -6.72 -28.28
N PHE A 27 0.82 -6.20 -28.79
CA PHE A 27 0.30 -4.94 -28.32
C PHE A 27 0.22 -5.08 -26.81
N ALA A 28 0.79 -4.12 -26.06
CA ALA A 28 0.58 -4.08 -24.63
C ALA A 28 -0.93 -4.24 -24.37
N ASN A 29 -1.32 -5.36 -23.76
CA ASN A 29 -2.71 -5.80 -23.71
C ASN A 29 -3.44 -4.97 -22.64
N PHE A 30 -3.83 -3.75 -23.00
CA PHE A 30 -4.67 -2.91 -22.20
C PHE A 30 -6.12 -3.32 -22.40
N ARG A 31 -6.65 -4.14 -21.50
CA ARG A 31 -8.02 -4.65 -21.54
C ARG A 31 -9.06 -3.52 -21.64
N LEU A 32 -8.79 -2.36 -21.04
CA LEU A 32 -9.67 -1.18 -21.06
C LEU A 32 -9.21 -0.13 -22.09
N GLY A 33 -8.40 -0.55 -23.06
CA GLY A 33 -7.85 0.28 -24.10
C GLY A 33 -6.58 1.03 -23.69
N TYR A 34 -5.81 1.43 -24.69
CA TYR A 34 -4.52 2.09 -24.52
C TYR A 34 -4.63 3.36 -23.66
N PRO A 35 -3.72 3.60 -22.69
CA PRO A 35 -3.74 4.81 -21.88
C PRO A 35 -3.58 6.05 -22.76
N SER A 36 -4.49 7.01 -22.63
CA SER A 36 -4.51 8.23 -23.44
C SER A 36 -4.06 9.47 -22.67
N GLU A 37 -3.88 9.35 -21.36
CA GLU A 37 -3.53 10.42 -20.44
C GLU A 37 -2.45 9.94 -19.47
N ASP A 38 -1.67 10.88 -18.91
CA ASP A 38 -0.52 10.61 -18.04
C ASP A 38 0.44 9.53 -18.60
N ILE A 39 0.59 9.53 -19.92
CA ILE A 39 1.46 8.62 -20.68
C ILE A 39 2.55 9.41 -21.40
N GLU A 40 3.78 8.92 -21.31
CA GLU A 40 4.90 9.38 -22.12
C GLU A 40 5.30 8.26 -23.08
N VAL A 41 5.20 8.51 -24.38
CA VAL A 41 5.57 7.54 -25.43
C VAL A 41 6.83 8.02 -26.13
N ARG A 42 7.86 7.18 -26.18
CA ARG A 42 9.13 7.47 -26.86
C ARG A 42 9.49 6.35 -27.85
N PRO A 43 9.76 6.66 -29.13
CA PRO A 43 9.55 7.95 -29.80
C PRO A 43 8.04 8.26 -30.00
N PRO A 44 7.65 9.56 -30.11
CA PRO A 44 6.25 9.97 -30.22
C PRO A 44 5.62 9.54 -31.54
N GLY A 45 4.28 9.39 -31.55
CA GLY A 45 3.51 9.00 -32.73
C GLY A 45 3.51 7.50 -33.01
N LEU A 46 3.15 7.09 -34.22
CA LEU A 46 3.25 5.70 -34.67
C LEU A 46 4.69 5.45 -35.15
N ALA A 47 5.52 4.87 -34.28
CA ALA A 47 6.90 4.59 -34.63
C ALA A 47 7.06 3.19 -35.23
N LYS A 48 7.84 3.11 -36.31
CA LYS A 48 8.26 1.82 -36.87
C LYS A 48 9.35 1.23 -35.97
N GLY A 49 9.00 0.26 -35.12
CA GLY A 49 9.95 -0.44 -34.26
C GLY A 49 9.48 -0.55 -32.80
N LYS A 50 10.42 -0.56 -31.87
CA LYS A 50 10.12 -0.61 -30.42
C LYS A 50 9.73 0.79 -29.93
N GLN A 51 8.65 0.87 -29.16
CA GLN A 51 8.25 2.06 -28.41
C GLN A 51 8.35 1.78 -26.92
N THR A 52 8.83 2.76 -26.17
CA THR A 52 8.81 2.75 -24.71
C THR A 52 7.68 3.64 -24.24
N ILE A 53 6.89 3.12 -23.30
CA ILE A 53 5.79 3.85 -22.67
C ILE A 53 6.07 3.98 -21.18
N LYS A 54 5.85 5.17 -20.64
CA LYS A 54 5.76 5.41 -19.19
C LYS A 54 4.34 5.83 -18.88
N VAL A 55 3.71 5.18 -17.91
CA VAL A 55 2.32 5.45 -17.54
C VAL A 55 2.29 5.79 -16.06
N LYS A 56 1.62 6.88 -15.68
CA LYS A 56 1.41 7.19 -14.26
C LYS A 56 0.32 6.28 -13.69
N LEU A 57 0.64 5.64 -12.58
CA LEU A 57 -0.25 4.73 -11.89
C LEU A 57 -0.65 5.29 -10.53
N LYS A 58 -1.83 4.91 -10.04
CA LYS A 58 -2.33 5.28 -8.70
C LYS A 58 -2.80 4.04 -7.96
N GLY A 59 -2.69 4.08 -6.64
CA GLY A 59 -3.21 3.06 -5.74
C GLY A 59 -3.46 3.66 -4.36
N HIS A 60 -4.26 2.97 -3.55
CA HIS A 60 -4.57 3.37 -2.19
C HIS A 60 -4.37 2.20 -1.24
N ALA A 61 -3.74 2.45 -0.09
CA ALA A 61 -3.56 1.48 0.97
C ALA A 61 -3.96 2.10 2.32
N GLN A 62 -4.41 1.25 3.24
CA GLN A 62 -4.78 1.63 4.60
C GLN A 62 -3.93 0.84 5.60
N PRO A 63 -2.64 1.19 5.75
CA PRO A 63 -1.76 0.51 6.68
C PRO A 63 -2.22 0.69 8.13
N ARG A 64 -1.94 -0.32 8.95
CA ARG A 64 -2.23 -0.33 10.40
C ARG A 64 -0.94 -0.54 11.20
N PRO A 65 -0.03 0.44 11.20
CA PRO A 65 1.15 0.38 12.07
C PRO A 65 0.73 0.30 13.55
N LYS A 66 1.56 -0.33 14.38
CA LYS A 66 1.27 -0.53 15.81
C LYS A 66 2.38 0.07 16.65
N THR A 67 1.99 0.89 17.63
CA THR A 67 2.86 1.27 18.74
C THR A 67 2.68 0.26 19.86
N VAL A 68 3.79 -0.33 20.32
CA VAL A 68 3.77 -1.31 21.42
C VAL A 68 4.09 -0.61 22.72
N TRP A 69 3.23 -0.85 23.72
CA TRP A 69 3.43 -0.42 25.09
C TRP A 69 3.78 -1.63 25.95
N THR A 70 4.76 -1.47 26.82
CA THR A 70 5.19 -2.49 27.78
C THR A 70 5.07 -1.91 29.19
N GLN A 71 4.36 -2.62 30.06
CA GLN A 71 4.31 -2.29 31.49
C GLN A 71 5.62 -2.74 32.15
N THR A 72 6.20 -1.88 32.96
CA THR A 72 7.36 -2.17 33.79
C THR A 72 6.93 -2.68 35.17
N ASP A 73 7.87 -3.23 35.94
CA ASP A 73 7.63 -3.72 37.30
C ASP A 73 7.14 -2.63 38.26
N THR A 74 7.28 -1.35 37.91
CA THR A 74 6.88 -0.19 38.73
C THR A 74 5.57 0.45 38.29
N GLU A 75 4.67 -0.31 37.64
CA GLU A 75 3.37 0.20 37.12
C GLU A 75 3.50 1.38 36.15
N ILE A 76 4.66 1.55 35.52
CA ILE A 76 4.90 2.56 34.48
C ILE A 76 4.84 1.85 33.12
N TRP A 77 4.10 2.42 32.19
CA TRP A 77 4.07 1.98 30.81
C TRP A 77 5.12 2.70 29.98
N LYS A 78 5.77 1.96 29.08
CA LYS A 78 6.83 2.46 28.22
C LYS A 78 6.59 2.08 26.76
N ALA A 79 6.69 3.06 25.86
CA ALA A 79 6.79 2.87 24.43
C ALA A 79 8.20 3.25 23.97
N THR A 80 8.83 2.39 23.17
CA THR A 80 10.20 2.59 22.70
C THR A 80 10.26 2.63 21.19
N SER A 81 10.85 3.68 20.63
CA SER A 81 11.25 3.79 19.23
C SER A 81 12.77 3.73 19.14
N SER A 82 13.29 2.95 18.19
CA SER A 82 14.72 2.85 17.92
C SER A 82 15.34 4.20 17.52
N LYS A 83 14.54 5.09 16.93
CA LYS A 83 14.97 6.38 16.40
C LYS A 83 14.64 7.56 17.32
N TYR A 84 13.45 7.53 17.93
CA TYR A 84 12.91 8.67 18.67
C TYR A 84 12.99 8.51 20.20
N GLY A 85 13.55 7.39 20.67
CA GLY A 85 13.77 7.15 22.10
C GLY A 85 12.55 6.58 22.80
N THR A 86 12.40 6.93 24.06
CA THR A 86 11.41 6.33 24.97
C THR A 86 10.38 7.36 25.41
N VAL A 87 9.11 6.98 25.40
CA VAL A 87 8.02 7.72 26.05
C VAL A 87 7.43 6.85 27.16
N THR A 88 7.16 7.44 28.32
CA THR A 88 6.57 6.76 29.48
C THR A 88 5.24 7.39 29.86
N THR A 89 4.33 6.59 30.41
CA THR A 89 3.09 7.05 31.02
C THR A 89 2.75 6.17 32.22
N ASN A 90 1.90 6.66 33.12
CA ASN A 90 1.45 5.88 34.27
C ASN A 90 0.45 4.80 33.85
N THR A 91 0.11 3.90 34.77
CA THR A 91 -0.97 2.93 34.57
C THR A 91 -2.33 3.56 34.84
N PHE A 92 -3.29 3.25 33.98
CA PHE A 92 -4.71 3.40 34.23
C PHE A 92 -5.31 2.03 34.56
N GLY A 93 -6.14 1.94 35.61
CA GLY A 93 -6.73 0.68 36.06
C GLY A 93 -5.79 -0.16 36.93
N SER A 94 -6.10 -1.45 37.08
CA SER A 94 -5.31 -2.41 37.87
C SER A 94 -5.53 -3.85 37.37
N GLY A 95 -4.63 -4.77 37.74
CA GLY A 95 -4.69 -6.18 37.34
C GLY A 95 -4.58 -6.39 35.83
N GLU A 96 -5.28 -7.39 35.30
CA GLU A 96 -5.28 -7.72 33.85
C GLU A 96 -5.92 -6.61 32.97
N GLY A 97 -6.65 -5.67 33.59
CA GLY A 97 -7.26 -4.51 32.94
C GLY A 97 -6.42 -3.23 33.04
N ALA A 98 -5.13 -3.34 33.39
CA ALA A 98 -4.21 -2.22 33.40
C ALA A 98 -3.85 -1.79 31.97
N PHE A 99 -3.91 -0.49 31.68
CA PHE A 99 -3.57 0.10 30.38
C PHE A 99 -2.67 1.32 30.57
N PRO A 100 -1.93 1.74 29.52
CA PRO A 100 -1.27 3.04 29.55
C PRO A 100 -2.30 4.17 29.75
N LEU A 101 -2.03 5.06 30.70
CA LEU A 101 -2.79 6.29 30.88
C LEU A 101 -2.63 7.17 29.63
N LYS A 102 -3.74 7.79 29.19
CA LYS A 102 -3.75 8.64 28.00
C LYS A 102 -2.76 9.80 28.10
N LEU A 103 -1.99 9.97 27.03
CA LEU A 103 -1.15 11.14 26.84
C LEU A 103 -1.98 12.35 26.39
N THR A 104 -1.82 13.49 27.05
CA THR A 104 -2.50 14.76 26.73
C THR A 104 -1.60 15.74 25.97
N ASP A 105 -0.33 15.81 26.37
CA ASP A 105 0.61 16.84 25.92
C ASP A 105 1.86 16.27 25.23
N THR A 106 1.87 14.96 24.98
CA THR A 106 3.03 14.25 24.39
C THR A 106 2.56 13.19 23.40
N THR A 107 3.31 13.02 22.31
CA THR A 107 3.08 11.99 21.30
C THR A 107 4.20 10.96 21.32
N VAL A 108 3.85 9.71 21.03
CA VAL A 108 4.83 8.69 20.65
C VAL A 108 5.12 8.87 19.17
N LYS A 109 6.40 8.99 18.84
CA LYS A 109 6.86 9.06 17.45
C LYS A 109 7.36 7.71 16.99
N ASP A 110 6.99 7.32 15.77
CA ASP A 110 7.51 6.12 15.15
C ASP A 110 7.77 6.32 13.66
N GLU A 111 8.72 5.57 13.12
CA GLU A 111 9.07 5.58 11.70
C GLU A 111 8.64 4.29 11.01
N ILE A 112 7.85 4.46 9.96
CA ILE A 112 7.24 3.36 9.23
C ILE A 112 7.84 3.30 7.83
N ASP A 113 8.29 2.11 7.43
CA ASP A 113 8.63 1.82 6.04
C ASP A 113 7.38 1.44 5.24
N THR A 114 6.98 2.31 4.33
CA THR A 114 5.77 2.15 3.53
C THR A 114 5.90 1.19 2.35
N ARG A 115 7.09 0.66 2.06
CA ARG A 115 7.28 -0.33 0.99
C ARG A 115 6.40 -1.57 1.19
N ASN A 116 6.17 -1.96 2.45
CA ASN A 116 5.34 -3.11 2.82
C ASN A 116 3.84 -2.86 2.65
N TYR A 117 3.43 -1.62 2.37
CA TYR A 117 2.02 -1.24 2.25
C TYR A 117 1.64 -0.78 0.85
N VAL A 118 2.55 -0.91 -0.13
CA VAL A 118 2.19 -0.65 -1.52
C VAL A 118 1.13 -1.67 -1.94
N PRO A 119 -0.01 -1.24 -2.50
CA PRO A 119 -1.03 -2.16 -3.01
C PRO A 119 -0.43 -3.16 -4.03
N GLU A 120 -0.91 -4.39 -4.03
CA GLU A 120 -0.46 -5.42 -4.98
C GLU A 120 -0.72 -5.04 -6.45
N SER A 121 -1.79 -4.25 -6.67
CA SER A 121 -2.20 -3.75 -7.97
C SER A 121 -2.35 -2.23 -7.92
N LEU A 122 -1.76 -1.56 -8.90
CA LEU A 122 -1.94 -0.14 -9.18
C LEU A 122 -2.70 0.00 -10.49
N THR A 123 -3.39 1.12 -10.68
CA THR A 123 -4.18 1.36 -11.88
C THR A 123 -3.77 2.63 -12.60
N ASP A 124 -3.87 2.62 -13.94
CA ASP A 124 -3.84 3.86 -14.72
C ASP A 124 -5.19 4.60 -14.62
N LYS A 125 -5.31 5.73 -15.33
CA LYS A 125 -6.55 6.52 -15.37
C LYS A 125 -7.74 5.75 -15.95
N LYS A 126 -7.50 4.78 -16.84
CA LYS A 126 -8.52 3.92 -17.46
C LYS A 126 -8.83 2.67 -16.61
N GLN A 127 -8.24 2.56 -15.43
CA GLN A 127 -8.38 1.42 -14.53
C GLN A 127 -7.74 0.12 -15.04
N ASN A 128 -6.82 0.18 -16.00
CA ASN A 128 -6.01 -0.98 -16.35
C ASN A 128 -5.13 -1.35 -15.14
N PRO A 129 -5.14 -2.61 -14.67
CA PRO A 129 -4.34 -3.03 -13.53
C PRO A 129 -2.89 -3.30 -13.92
N PHE A 130 -1.97 -2.93 -13.05
CA PHE A 130 -0.53 -3.15 -13.15
C PHE A 130 -0.02 -3.72 -11.83
N ILE A 131 0.72 -4.82 -11.91
CA ILE A 131 1.26 -5.47 -10.72
C ILE A 131 2.40 -4.61 -10.18
N SER A 132 2.34 -4.24 -8.90
CA SER A 132 3.27 -3.30 -8.27
C SER A 132 4.74 -3.74 -8.37
N LYS A 133 5.01 -5.05 -8.37
CA LYS A 133 6.37 -5.61 -8.53
C LYS A 133 7.06 -5.27 -9.87
N TYR A 134 6.30 -4.85 -10.88
CA TYR A 134 6.83 -4.45 -12.19
C TYR A 134 6.87 -2.93 -12.38
N VAL A 135 6.51 -2.16 -11.35
CA VAL A 135 6.52 -0.70 -11.37
C VAL A 135 7.89 -0.21 -10.87
N GLN A 136 8.53 0.66 -11.66
CA GLN A 136 9.90 1.10 -11.41
C GLN A 136 9.98 2.22 -10.36
N ASP A 137 9.07 3.19 -10.42
CA ASP A 137 9.10 4.38 -9.59
C ASP A 137 7.81 4.49 -8.77
N ILE A 138 7.88 4.10 -7.49
CA ILE A 138 6.78 4.24 -6.54
C ILE A 138 7.09 5.42 -5.61
N VAL A 139 6.12 6.32 -5.46
CA VAL A 139 6.22 7.47 -4.56
C VAL A 139 4.93 7.64 -3.77
N ILE A 140 5.05 8.20 -2.57
CA ILE A 140 3.91 8.62 -1.76
C ILE A 140 3.40 9.96 -2.33
N ASP A 141 2.13 9.99 -2.74
CA ASP A 141 1.46 11.21 -3.23
C ASP A 141 0.81 11.99 -2.07
N ASP A 142 0.06 11.29 -1.21
CA ASP A 142 -0.60 11.84 -0.02
C ASP A 142 -0.67 10.79 1.10
N ILE A 143 -0.72 11.26 2.33
CA ILE A 143 -0.92 10.43 3.52
C ILE A 143 -1.73 11.18 4.57
N LYS A 144 -2.63 10.45 5.23
CA LYS A 144 -3.48 11.00 6.29
C LYS A 144 -3.76 9.96 7.36
N TYR A 145 -3.98 10.44 8.58
CA TYR A 145 -4.57 9.60 9.62
C TYR A 145 -6.01 9.26 9.28
N ASN A 146 -6.41 8.03 9.59
CA ASN A 146 -7.80 7.64 9.53
C ASN A 146 -8.45 7.88 10.89
N THR A 147 -8.93 9.12 11.10
CA THR A 147 -9.63 9.56 12.32
C THR A 147 -11.15 9.48 12.18
N GLY A 148 -11.66 8.52 11.40
CA GLY A 148 -13.10 8.34 11.25
C GLY A 148 -13.77 8.21 12.63
N THR A 149 -14.96 8.79 12.78
CA THR A 149 -15.73 8.90 14.04
C THR A 149 -16.32 7.56 14.53
N GLY A 150 -15.64 6.45 14.29
CA GLY A 150 -16.06 5.11 14.70
C GLY A 150 -15.45 4.69 16.04
N SER A 151 -16.18 3.86 16.78
CA SER A 151 -15.84 3.26 18.08
C SER A 151 -14.62 2.31 18.10
N ASN A 152 -13.76 2.37 17.07
CA ASN A 152 -12.56 1.54 16.92
C ASN A 152 -11.27 2.36 16.86
N GLN A 153 -11.30 3.66 17.21
CA GLN A 153 -10.13 4.51 17.19
C GLN A 153 -9.31 4.30 18.47
N THR A 154 -8.17 3.61 18.33
CA THR A 154 -7.26 3.25 19.42
C THR A 154 -6.12 4.27 19.63
N TYR A 155 -6.20 5.44 19.00
CA TYR A 155 -5.15 6.45 19.07
C TYR A 155 -5.71 7.87 18.90
N GLY A 156 -5.13 8.81 19.62
CA GLY A 156 -5.32 10.24 19.43
C GLY A 156 -4.25 10.83 18.52
N ILE A 157 -4.54 12.00 17.96
CA ILE A 157 -3.58 12.86 17.25
C ILE A 157 -3.87 14.31 17.63
N PHE A 158 -2.89 15.19 17.45
CA PHE A 158 -3.18 16.62 17.57
C PHE A 158 -4.14 17.07 16.47
N PRO A 159 -5.06 18.02 16.75
CA PRO A 159 -5.97 18.56 15.74
C PRO A 159 -5.21 19.05 14.50
N GLY A 160 -5.60 18.57 13.32
CA GLY A 160 -4.97 18.94 12.05
C GLY A 160 -3.62 18.27 11.77
N ALA A 161 -3.11 17.42 12.68
CA ALA A 161 -1.86 16.71 12.47
C ALA A 161 -1.92 15.77 11.26
N LYS A 162 -0.80 15.66 10.55
CA LYS A 162 -0.58 14.70 9.46
C LYS A 162 0.74 13.97 9.66
N PRO A 163 0.87 12.73 9.17
CA PRO A 163 2.16 12.06 9.15
C PRO A 163 3.17 12.88 8.34
N ASN A 164 4.42 12.92 8.82
CA ASN A 164 5.50 13.60 8.14
C ASN A 164 6.21 12.63 7.19
N PHE A 165 6.40 13.01 5.93
CA PHE A 165 7.15 12.23 4.97
C PHE A 165 7.92 13.13 4.01
N ARG A 166 9.05 12.61 3.49
CA ARG A 166 9.83 13.27 2.45
C ARG A 166 9.44 12.72 1.09
N LYS A 167 9.14 13.59 0.12
CA LYS A 167 8.86 13.16 -1.26
C LYS A 167 10.02 12.34 -1.82
N GLY A 168 9.72 11.16 -2.36
CA GLY A 168 10.72 10.19 -2.84
C GLY A 168 11.30 9.27 -1.74
N SER A 169 10.90 9.44 -0.48
CA SER A 169 11.19 8.51 0.61
C SER A 169 10.00 7.59 0.86
N PHE A 170 10.28 6.35 1.23
CA PHE A 170 9.28 5.41 1.75
C PHE A 170 9.15 5.46 3.28
N LEU A 171 9.99 6.25 3.94
CA LEU A 171 9.94 6.42 5.39
C LEU A 171 8.94 7.53 5.74
N VAL A 172 7.99 7.18 6.58
CA VAL A 172 6.97 8.07 7.12
C VAL A 172 7.13 8.11 8.63
N THR A 173 7.16 9.31 9.20
CA THR A 173 7.08 9.50 10.64
C THR A 173 5.64 9.74 11.05
N ILE A 174 5.14 8.93 11.98
CA ILE A 174 3.85 9.13 12.62
C ILE A 174 4.04 9.63 14.05
N GLU A 175 3.12 10.47 14.50
CA GLU A 175 3.02 10.91 15.88
C GLU A 175 1.61 10.61 16.39
N THR A 176 1.52 9.77 17.41
CA THR A 176 0.23 9.33 17.98
C THR A 176 0.21 9.55 19.49
N MET A 177 -0.93 10.00 19.98
CA MET A 177 -1.28 9.92 21.40
C MET A 177 -2.00 8.60 21.63
N THR A 178 -1.77 7.99 22.77
CA THR A 178 -2.27 6.65 23.06
C THR A 178 -2.41 6.53 24.57
N GLY A 179 -3.26 5.60 25.00
CA GLY A 179 -3.73 5.43 26.37
C GLY A 179 -5.22 5.77 26.51
N THR A 180 -5.83 5.32 27.60
CA THR A 180 -7.29 5.37 27.83
C THR A 180 -7.66 6.39 28.91
N ASP A 181 -8.80 7.06 28.73
CA ASP A 181 -9.47 7.88 29.77
C ASP A 181 -10.62 7.12 30.45
N ARG A 182 -11.01 5.96 29.91
CA ARG A 182 -12.25 5.26 30.26
C ARG A 182 -12.10 3.74 30.29
N ILE A 183 -12.50 3.16 31.41
CA ILE A 183 -13.26 1.91 31.41
C ILE A 183 -14.71 2.35 31.62
N SER A 184 -15.59 2.11 30.66
CA SER A 184 -17.02 2.29 30.93
C SER A 184 -17.43 1.28 32.02
N SER A 185 -18.44 1.61 32.82
CA SER A 185 -18.98 0.73 33.87
C SER A 185 -19.52 -0.63 33.37
N GLY A 186 -19.45 -0.89 32.06
CA GLY A 186 -19.70 -2.18 31.41
C GLY A 186 -18.45 -2.88 30.84
N GLY A 187 -17.24 -2.50 31.24
CA GLY A 187 -15.98 -3.19 30.86
C GLY A 187 -15.45 -2.88 29.45
N SER A 188 -16.00 -1.88 28.74
CA SER A 188 -15.45 -1.47 27.46
C SER A 188 -14.40 -0.38 27.67
N THR A 189 -13.17 -0.66 27.22
CA THR A 189 -12.10 0.32 27.05
C THR A 189 -12.22 0.97 25.66
N ASP A 190 -11.52 2.10 25.45
CA ASP A 190 -11.33 2.70 24.12
C ASP A 190 -10.48 1.77 23.19
N TYR A 191 -9.94 0.68 23.73
CA TYR A 191 -9.14 -0.33 23.06
C TYR A 191 -9.84 -1.69 23.04
N LYS A 192 -10.58 -2.01 21.98
CA LYS A 192 -10.98 -3.41 21.78
C LYS A 192 -9.78 -4.20 21.27
N TYR A 193 -9.20 -5.04 22.13
CA TYR A 193 -8.38 -6.16 21.67
C TYR A 193 -9.29 -7.02 20.77
N ALA A 194 -8.85 -7.32 19.55
CA ALA A 194 -9.50 -8.38 18.80
C ALA A 194 -9.13 -9.68 19.52
N ASP A 195 -10.07 -10.26 20.27
CA ASP A 195 -9.95 -11.59 20.86
C ASP A 195 -9.73 -12.62 19.73
N MET A 196 -8.49 -12.76 19.28
CA MET A 196 -8.04 -13.92 18.52
C MET A 196 -7.75 -15.03 19.52
N ASN A 197 -8.81 -15.61 20.08
CA ASN A 197 -8.88 -16.97 20.64
C ASN A 197 -10.13 -17.12 21.50
N LYS A 198 -11.29 -17.34 20.87
CA LYS A 198 -12.44 -18.04 21.46
C LYS A 198 -13.31 -18.63 20.35
N ASP A 199 -12.72 -19.53 19.56
CA ASP A 199 -13.43 -20.57 18.82
C ASP A 199 -12.55 -21.82 18.94
N GLY A 200 -12.72 -22.51 20.06
CA GLY A 200 -11.89 -23.66 20.47
C GLY A 200 -12.41 -24.21 21.79
N GLY A 201 -13.61 -24.78 21.73
CA GLY A 201 -14.32 -25.40 22.85
C GLY A 201 -15.74 -25.76 22.43
#